data_AF-A0A951N0Y7-F1
#
_entry.id   AF-A0A951N0Y7-F1
#
_cell.length_a   1.000
_cell.length_b   1.000
_cell.length_c   1.000
_cell.angle_alpha   90.00
_cell.angle_beta   90.00
_cell.angle_gamma   90.00
#
_symmetry.space_group_name_H-M   'P 1'
#
loop_
_entity.id
_entity.type
_entity.pdbx_description
1 polymer ?
#
loop_
_entity_poly.entity_id
_entity_poly.type
_entity_poly.pdbx_seq_one_letter_code
_entity_poly.pdbx_strand_id
1 'polypeptide(L)'
;AHAMRRCGISLRAALALHRCALDDHQLEHARDDVDLLDRRLRSVPGIGRWTSAETRLALGDPDAVSVGDYNLPGVVCRALAGMEGDACTDAAMLELLEPYRGQRGRVIRLVVRAAGRGLLPLGRRRAPRAALSAHRYW
;
A
#
# COMPACT_ATOMS: atom_id res chain seq x y z
N ALA A 1 -19.71 14.89 -6.44
CA ALA A 1 -19.89 13.53 -5.84
C ALA A 1 -20.65 12.55 -6.77
N HIS A 2 -21.81 12.93 -7.34
CA HIS A 2 -22.61 12.03 -8.19
C HIS A 2 -21.86 11.48 -9.41
N ALA A 3 -21.10 12.31 -10.13
CA ALA A 3 -20.30 11.87 -11.29
C ALA A 3 -19.23 10.83 -10.95
N MET A 4 -18.56 10.97 -9.80
CA MET A 4 -17.51 10.03 -9.34
C MET A 4 -18.07 8.65 -8.98
N ARG A 5 -19.28 8.59 -8.42
CA ARG A 5 -19.92 7.30 -8.11
C ARG A 5 -20.18 6.47 -9.36
N ARG A 6 -20.58 7.11 -10.47
CA ARG A 6 -20.73 6.45 -11.78
C ARG A 6 -19.43 5.86 -12.31
N CYS A 7 -18.28 6.32 -11.82
CA CYS A 7 -16.97 5.75 -12.12
C CYS A 7 -16.55 4.64 -11.12
N GLY A 8 -17.46 4.17 -10.26
CA GLY A 8 -17.16 3.17 -9.22
C GLY A 8 -16.39 3.72 -8.02
N ILE A 9 -16.23 5.04 -7.90
CA ILE A 9 -15.53 5.66 -6.78
C ILE A 9 -16.50 5.81 -5.61
N SER A 10 -16.16 5.18 -4.47
CA SER A 10 -16.97 5.29 -3.25
C SER A 10 -17.09 6.74 -2.77
N LEU A 11 -18.15 7.07 -2.03
CA LEU A 11 -18.31 8.39 -1.44
C LEU A 11 -17.11 8.76 -0.53
N ARG A 12 -16.61 7.80 0.25
CA ARG A 12 -15.45 8.00 1.12
C ARG A 12 -14.21 8.42 0.32
N ALA A 13 -13.93 7.72 -0.78
CA ALA A 13 -12.80 8.05 -1.65
C ALA A 13 -13.00 9.39 -2.37
N ALA A 14 -14.20 9.68 -2.86
CA ALA A 14 -14.51 10.96 -3.50
C ALA A 14 -14.31 12.16 -2.56
N LEU A 15 -14.71 12.02 -1.29
CA LEU A 15 -14.50 13.06 -0.27
C LEU A 15 -13.02 13.24 0.08
N ALA A 16 -12.26 12.15 0.17
CA ALA A 16 -10.82 12.23 0.40
C ALA A 16 -10.11 12.94 -0.77
N LEU A 17 -10.43 12.58 -2.01
CA LEU A 17 -9.91 13.24 -3.21
C LEU A 17 -10.23 14.73 -3.23
N HIS A 18 -11.48 15.10 -2.94
CA HIS A 18 -11.88 16.50 -2.91
C HIS A 18 -11.11 17.30 -1.84
N ARG A 19 -10.93 16.73 -0.64
CA ARG A 19 -10.14 17.38 0.42
C ARG A 19 -8.67 17.54 0.06
N CYS A 20 -8.07 16.53 -0.57
CA CYS A 20 -6.69 16.63 -1.05
C CYS A 20 -6.55 17.75 -2.10
N ALA A 21 -7.51 17.88 -3.01
CA ALA A 21 -7.51 18.95 -4.01
C ALA A 21 -7.66 20.35 -3.39
N LEU A 22 -8.34 20.47 -2.24
CA LEU A 22 -8.42 21.73 -1.50
C LEU A 22 -7.13 22.05 -0.71
N ASP A 23 -6.39 21.03 -0.27
CA ASP A 23 -5.14 21.16 0.49
C ASP A 23 -3.88 21.04 -0.40
N ASP A 24 -4.05 21.10 -1.73
CA ASP A 24 -3.04 20.76 -2.74
C ASP A 24 -1.70 21.50 -2.52
N HIS A 25 -1.75 22.81 -2.33
CA HIS A 25 -0.55 23.62 -2.05
C HIS A 25 0.19 23.15 -0.78
N GLN A 26 -0.53 22.76 0.27
CA GLN A 26 0.10 22.29 1.51
C GLN A 26 0.67 20.89 1.35
N LEU A 27 0.04 20.04 0.54
CA LEU A 27 0.55 18.71 0.20
C LEU A 27 1.82 18.82 -0.65
N GLU A 28 1.86 19.73 -1.63
CA GLU A 28 3.08 19.99 -2.41
C GLU A 28 4.21 20.57 -1.55
N HIS A 29 3.91 21.50 -0.63
CA HIS A 29 4.93 21.97 0.31
C HIS A 29 5.46 20.83 1.20
N ALA A 30 4.60 19.90 1.61
CA ALA A 30 5.00 18.78 2.45
C ALA A 30 5.78 17.70 1.70
N ARG A 31 5.81 17.73 0.36
CA ARG A 31 6.27 16.63 -0.49
C ARG A 31 7.67 16.11 -0.18
N ASP A 32 8.60 17.02 0.12
CA ASP A 32 10.01 16.69 0.35
C ASP A 32 10.31 16.32 1.82
N ASP A 33 9.34 16.50 2.72
CA ASP A 33 9.41 16.08 4.12
C ASP A 33 8.43 14.92 4.35
N VAL A 34 8.98 13.71 4.34
CA VAL A 34 8.24 12.45 4.49
C VAL A 34 7.35 12.43 5.75
N ASP A 35 7.84 12.96 6.87
CA ASP A 35 7.12 12.94 8.14
C ASP A 35 5.98 13.96 8.16
N LEU A 36 6.23 15.15 7.60
CA LEU A 36 5.19 16.16 7.41
C LEU A 36 4.11 15.67 6.45
N LEU A 37 4.51 15.05 5.34
CA LEU A 37 3.59 14.49 4.36
C LEU A 37 2.73 13.36 4.97
N ASP A 38 3.32 12.45 5.74
CA ASP A 38 2.56 11.38 6.41
C ASP A 38 1.49 11.95 7.34
N ARG A 39 1.86 12.93 8.18
CA ARG A 39 0.94 13.60 9.10
C ARG A 39 -0.19 14.31 8.36
N ARG A 40 0.14 15.06 7.30
CA ARG A 40 -0.86 15.79 6.50
C ARG A 40 -1.81 14.86 5.77
N LEU A 41 -1.29 13.86 5.05
CA LEU A 41 -2.11 12.87 4.36
C LEU A 41 -3.08 12.18 5.32
N ARG A 42 -2.59 11.71 6.47
CA ARG A 42 -3.43 11.04 7.48
C ARG A 42 -4.41 11.94 8.21
N SER A 43 -4.26 13.27 8.11
CA SER A 43 -5.26 14.20 8.65
C SER A 43 -6.53 14.24 7.80
N VAL A 44 -6.46 13.82 6.52
CA VAL A 44 -7.60 13.75 5.62
C VAL A 44 -8.47 12.54 5.96
N PRO A 45 -9.75 12.73 6.36
CA PRO A 45 -10.60 11.58 6.69
C PRO A 45 -10.80 10.68 5.48
N GLY A 46 -10.47 9.40 5.63
CA GLY A 46 -10.46 8.41 4.55
C GLY A 46 -9.05 7.97 4.13
N ILE A 47 -8.01 8.68 4.54
CA ILE A 47 -6.61 8.32 4.30
C ILE A 47 -6.03 7.71 5.59
N GLY A 48 -5.71 6.42 5.52
CA GLY A 48 -5.05 5.69 6.60
C GLY A 48 -3.56 5.51 6.37
N ARG A 49 -2.89 4.81 7.31
CA ARG A 49 -1.46 4.46 7.22
C ARG A 49 -1.08 3.82 5.88
N TRP A 50 -1.92 2.91 5.37
CA TRP A 50 -1.68 2.19 4.13
C TRP A 50 -1.71 3.14 2.93
N THR A 51 -2.75 3.97 2.82
CA THR A 51 -2.88 4.95 1.73
C THR A 51 -1.76 5.98 1.77
N SER A 52 -1.37 6.45 2.97
CA SER A 52 -0.21 7.35 3.13
C SER A 52 1.07 6.70 2.63
N ALA A 53 1.36 5.46 3.05
CA ALA A 53 2.55 4.73 2.63
C ALA A 53 2.60 4.51 1.10
N GLU A 54 1.49 4.06 0.49
CA GLU A 54 1.39 3.88 -0.96
C GLU A 54 1.60 5.20 -1.72
N THR A 55 1.05 6.31 -1.21
CA THR A 55 1.25 7.64 -1.81
C THR A 55 2.73 8.05 -1.74
N ARG A 56 3.37 7.87 -0.58
CA ARG A 56 4.79 8.16 -0.39
C ARG A 56 5.68 7.30 -1.28
N LEU A 57 5.37 6.00 -1.44
CA LEU A 57 6.05 5.12 -2.38
C LEU A 57 5.92 5.61 -3.83
N ALA A 58 4.75 6.08 -4.23
CA ALA A 58 4.52 6.65 -5.56
C ALA A 58 5.32 7.94 -5.78
N LEU A 59 5.53 8.72 -4.72
CA LEU A 59 6.35 9.93 -4.72
C LEU A 59 7.86 9.68 -4.54
N GLY A 60 8.26 8.42 -4.33
CA GLY A 60 9.67 8.01 -4.31
C GLY A 60 10.28 7.81 -2.92
N ASP A 61 9.49 7.81 -1.84
CA ASP A 61 9.95 7.45 -0.50
C ASP A 61 10.57 6.04 -0.53
N PRO A 62 11.89 5.90 -0.26
CA PRO A 62 12.57 4.63 -0.33
C PRO A 62 12.25 3.69 0.84
N ASP A 63 11.64 4.19 1.91
CA ASP A 63 11.50 3.49 3.19
C ASP A 63 10.05 3.26 3.63
N ALA A 64 9.07 3.82 2.93
CA ALA A 64 7.66 3.59 3.20
C ALA A 64 7.28 2.09 3.11
N VAL A 65 6.45 1.64 4.06
CA VAL A 65 5.93 0.26 4.14
C VAL A 65 4.41 0.30 4.27
N SER A 66 3.71 -0.39 3.37
CA SER A 66 2.24 -0.43 3.31
C SER A 66 1.66 -1.42 4.32
N VAL A 67 1.86 -1.15 5.61
CA VAL A 67 1.36 -1.97 6.72
C VAL A 67 -0.17 -2.09 6.67
N GLY A 68 -0.67 -3.32 6.81
CA GLY A 68 -2.09 -3.66 6.67
C GLY A 68 -2.48 -4.07 5.26
N ASP A 69 -1.51 -4.18 4.35
CA ASP A 69 -1.73 -4.84 3.06
C ASP A 69 -1.95 -6.34 3.25
N TYR A 70 -2.96 -6.88 2.59
CA TYR A 70 -3.35 -8.28 2.76
C TYR A 70 -2.31 -9.28 2.21
N ASN A 71 -1.61 -8.93 1.13
CA ASN A 71 -0.72 -9.85 0.43
C ASN A 71 0.75 -9.59 0.75
N LEU A 72 1.11 -8.33 1.05
CA LEU A 72 2.49 -7.91 1.18
C LEU A 72 3.28 -8.70 2.23
N PRO A 73 2.78 -8.93 3.46
CA PRO A 73 3.52 -9.72 4.45
C PRO A 73 3.84 -11.13 3.95
N GLY A 74 2.89 -11.80 3.31
CA GLY A 74 3.08 -13.15 2.78
C GLY A 74 4.09 -13.22 1.64
N VAL A 75 4.21 -12.16 0.84
CA VAL A 75 5.22 -12.07 -0.22
C VAL A 75 6.61 -11.80 0.36
N VAL A 76 6.71 -10.87 1.31
CA VAL A 76 8.00 -10.48 1.94
C VAL A 76 8.56 -11.60 2.81
N CYS A 77 7.75 -12.18 3.70
CA CYS A 77 8.18 -13.23 4.62
C CYS A 77 8.69 -14.47 3.87
N ARG A 78 8.03 -14.82 2.77
CA ARG A 78 8.46 -15.89 1.89
C ARG A 78 9.78 -15.58 1.19
N ALA A 79 9.91 -14.37 0.63
CA ALA A 79 11.09 -13.97 -0.13
C ALA A 79 12.34 -13.86 0.73
N LEU A 80 12.21 -13.33 1.96
CA LEU A 80 13.35 -13.04 2.82
C LEU A 80 13.67 -14.14 3.84
N ALA A 81 12.67 -14.95 4.22
CA ALA A 81 12.83 -15.95 5.28
C ALA A 81 12.27 -17.34 4.94
N GLY A 82 11.71 -17.54 3.74
CA GLY A 82 11.05 -18.81 3.38
C GLY A 82 9.80 -19.13 4.21
N MET A 83 9.27 -18.15 4.95
CA MET A 83 8.11 -18.32 5.82
C MET A 83 6.80 -18.32 5.03
N GLU A 84 5.78 -19.01 5.55
CA GLU A 84 4.45 -19.10 4.94
C GLU A 84 3.32 -19.07 5.98
N GLY A 85 2.07 -19.06 5.49
CA GLY A 85 0.88 -19.21 6.33
C GLY A 85 0.64 -18.02 7.27
N ASP A 86 0.11 -18.35 8.46
CA ASP A 86 -0.35 -17.37 9.45
C ASP A 86 0.80 -16.69 10.22
N ALA A 87 2.02 -17.22 10.12
CA ALA A 87 3.22 -16.59 10.67
C ALA A 87 3.62 -15.32 9.92
N CYS A 88 3.14 -15.14 8.67
CA CYS A 88 3.45 -13.98 7.84
C CYS A 88 2.56 -12.79 8.22
N THR A 89 2.86 -12.14 9.34
CA THR A 89 2.14 -10.97 9.84
C THR A 89 2.83 -9.66 9.43
N ASP A 90 2.12 -8.53 9.58
CA ASP A 90 2.74 -7.20 9.44
C ASP A 90 3.95 -7.04 10.37
N ALA A 91 3.89 -7.56 11.60
CA ALA A 91 4.98 -7.49 12.57
C ALA A 91 6.20 -8.29 12.10
N ALA A 92 6.00 -9.54 11.66
CA ALA A 92 7.06 -10.38 11.12
C ALA A 92 7.69 -9.74 9.86
N MET A 93 6.87 -9.16 8.99
CA MET A 93 7.36 -8.41 7.83
C MET A 93 8.24 -7.22 8.26
N LEU A 94 7.83 -6.45 9.25
CA LEU A 94 8.61 -5.30 9.74
C LEU A 94 9.94 -5.73 10.36
N GLU A 95 9.97 -6.81 11.12
CA GLU A 95 11.20 -7.38 11.68
C GLU A 95 12.17 -7.81 10.57
N LEU A 96 11.68 -8.50 9.54
CA LEU A 96 12.50 -8.92 8.39
C LEU A 96 13.02 -7.73 7.56
N LEU A 97 12.29 -6.62 7.57
CA LEU A 97 12.67 -5.40 6.85
C LEU A 97 13.57 -4.47 7.66
N GLU A 98 13.71 -4.67 8.98
CA GLU A 98 14.49 -3.80 9.86
C GLU A 98 15.96 -3.62 9.39
N PRO A 99 16.67 -4.66 8.90
CA PRO A 99 18.03 -4.50 8.38
C PRO A 99 18.13 -3.55 7.17
N TYR A 100 17.01 -3.24 6.51
CA TYR A 100 16.93 -2.38 5.33
C TYR A 100 16.33 -1.01 5.65
N ARG A 101 16.30 -0.59 6.92
CA ARG A 101 15.81 0.74 7.33
C ARG A 101 16.42 1.86 6.46
N GLY A 102 15.59 2.77 6.00
CA GLY A 102 15.90 3.79 5.00
C GLY A 102 15.71 3.32 3.54
N GLN A 103 15.49 2.03 3.30
CA GLN A 103 15.37 1.42 1.97
C GLN A 103 14.26 0.35 1.89
N ARG A 104 13.41 0.21 2.92
CA ARG A 104 12.42 -0.88 3.03
C ARG A 104 11.44 -0.91 1.87
N GLY A 105 10.95 0.25 1.44
CA GLY A 105 10.07 0.40 0.28
C GLY A 105 10.72 -0.07 -1.03
N ARG A 106 12.02 0.17 -1.22
CA ARG A 106 12.76 -0.34 -2.38
C ARG A 106 12.90 -1.85 -2.36
N VAL A 107 13.22 -2.43 -1.20
CA VAL A 107 13.31 -3.89 -1.02
C VAL A 107 11.97 -4.54 -1.33
N ILE A 108 10.88 -4.04 -0.75
CA ILE A 108 9.52 -4.48 -1.04
C ILE A 108 9.25 -4.45 -2.55
N ARG A 109 9.55 -3.33 -3.21
CA ARG A 109 9.28 -3.17 -4.64
C ARG A 109 10.07 -4.14 -5.51
N LEU A 110 11.32 -4.45 -5.13
CA LEU A 110 12.13 -5.47 -5.81
C LEU A 110 11.56 -6.88 -5.59
N VAL A 111 11.21 -7.22 -4.35
CA VAL A 111 10.61 -8.50 -3.99
C VAL A 111 9.29 -8.72 -4.74
N VAL A 112 8.38 -7.75 -4.73
CA VAL A 112 7.09 -7.83 -5.43
C VAL A 112 7.29 -7.98 -6.94
N ARG A 113 8.26 -7.26 -7.53
CA ARG A 113 8.60 -7.40 -8.96
C ARG A 113 9.17 -8.77 -9.28
N ALA A 114 10.06 -9.29 -8.45
CA ALA A 114 10.65 -10.62 -8.62
C ALA A 114 9.58 -11.71 -8.50
N ALA A 115 8.68 -11.60 -7.51
CA ALA A 115 7.53 -12.49 -7.32
C ALA A 115 6.58 -12.46 -8.53
N GLY A 116 6.24 -11.27 -9.05
CA GLY A 116 5.40 -11.12 -10.23
C GLY A 116 6.01 -11.68 -11.52
N ARG A 117 7.35 -11.79 -11.58
CA ARG A 117 8.09 -12.45 -12.67
C ARG A 117 8.33 -13.95 -12.45
N GLY A 118 7.87 -14.52 -11.34
CA GLY A 118 8.10 -15.93 -11.00
C GLY A 118 9.56 -16.24 -10.65
N LEU A 119 10.36 -15.23 -10.32
CA LEU A 119 11.76 -15.41 -9.91
C LEU A 119 11.90 -15.83 -8.44
N LEU A 120 10.80 -15.75 -7.69
CA LEU A 120 10.69 -16.23 -6.32
C LEU A 120 9.68 -17.37 -6.29
N PRO A 121 9.88 -18.41 -5.45
CA PRO A 121 8.87 -19.43 -5.25
C PRO A 121 7.59 -18.74 -4.78
N LEU A 122 6.48 -18.92 -5.50
CA LEU A 122 5.18 -18.43 -5.08
C LEU A 122 4.44 -19.52 -4.31
N GLY A 123 3.65 -19.11 -3.33
CA GLY A 123 2.84 -20.04 -2.55
C GLY A 123 1.81 -20.75 -3.39
N ARG A 124 1.45 -21.95 -2.96
CA ARG A 124 0.26 -22.62 -3.49
C ARG A 124 -0.91 -21.66 -3.37
N ARG A 125 -1.60 -21.48 -4.49
CA ARG A 125 -2.74 -20.57 -4.59
C ARG A 125 -3.79 -20.99 -3.57
N ARG A 126 -4.10 -20.11 -2.60
CA ARG A 126 -4.98 -20.45 -1.47
C ARG A 126 -6.45 -20.61 -1.89
N ALA A 127 -6.86 -20.00 -3.00
CA ALA A 127 -8.24 -20.06 -3.49
C ALA A 127 -8.31 -19.95 -5.03
N PRO A 128 -9.36 -20.52 -5.64
CA PRO A 128 -9.69 -20.26 -7.03
C PRO A 128 -9.95 -18.77 -7.27
N ARG A 129 -9.81 -18.32 -8.52
CA ARG A 129 -10.04 -16.92 -8.88
C ARG A 129 -11.49 -16.57 -8.56
N ALA A 130 -11.72 -15.55 -7.73
CA ALA A 130 -13.06 -15.11 -7.41
C ALA A 130 -13.81 -14.76 -8.71
N ALA A 131 -15.04 -15.25 -8.84
CA ALA A 131 -15.91 -14.82 -9.93
C ALA A 131 -16.10 -13.29 -9.86
N LEU A 132 -16.15 -12.63 -11.01
CA LEU A 132 -16.48 -11.21 -11.07
C LEU A 132 -17.88 -11.03 -10.47
N SER A 133 -17.99 -10.35 -9.32
CA SER A 133 -19.28 -10.08 -8.72
C SER A 133 -20.01 -8.96 -9.46
N ALA A 134 -21.26 -9.22 -9.84
CA ALA A 134 -22.10 -8.28 -10.61
C ALA A 134 -22.41 -6.96 -9.87
N HIS A 135 -22.23 -6.93 -8.54
CA HIS A 135 -22.63 -5.78 -7.70
C HIS A 135 -21.60 -4.65 -7.62
N ARG A 136 -20.52 -4.68 -8.41
CA ARG A 136 -19.44 -3.67 -8.37
C ARG A 136 -19.59 -2.56 -9.44
N TYR A 137 -20.77 -2.41 -10.03
CA TYR A 137 -21.04 -1.48 -11.13
C TYR A 137 -22.36 -0.73 -11.00
N TRP A 138 -22.66 -0.09 -9.86
CA TRP A 138 -23.72 0.93 -9.79
C TRP A 138 -23.35 2.04 -8.80
#